data_AF-A0A419A750-F1
#
_entry.id   AF-A0A419A750-F1
#
_cell.length_a   1.000
_cell.length_b   1.000
_cell.length_c   1.000
_cell.angle_alpha   90.00
_cell.angle_beta   90.00
_cell.angle_gamma   90.00
#
_symmetry.space_group_name_H-M   'P 1'
#
loop_
_entity.id
_entity.type
_entity.pdbx_description
1 polymer ?
#
loop_
_entity_poly.entity_id
_entity_poly.type
_entity_poly.pdbx_seq_one_letter_code
_entity_poly.pdbx_strand_id
1 'polypeptide(L)' 'MVDRLADQPFVGLAKAETMLRDFNRLRQAIRAHDSFAAERAWDQCERWVDQLRPITGANRA' A
#
# COMPACT_ATOMS: atom_id res chain seq x y z
N MET A 1 10.80 22.61 1.84
CA MET A 1 10.17 22.63 3.18
C MET A 1 8.89 21.80 3.15
N VAL A 2 8.99 20.48 3.02
CA VAL A 2 7.84 19.56 3.03
C VAL A 2 8.34 18.17 3.45
N ASP A 3 8.41 17.93 4.76
CA ASP A 3 8.46 16.58 5.35
C ASP A 3 8.17 16.63 6.86
N ARG A 4 6.91 16.92 7.22
CA ARG A 4 6.44 16.83 8.63
C ARG A 4 5.07 16.18 8.79
N LEU A 5 4.42 15.78 7.70
CA LEU A 5 3.10 15.13 7.75
C LEU A 5 3.19 13.60 7.80
N ALA A 6 4.30 13.01 7.36
CA ALA A 6 4.50 11.56 7.38
C ALA A 6 4.69 11.00 8.80
N ASP A 7 5.16 11.84 9.74
CA ASP A 7 5.47 11.44 11.12
C ASP A 7 4.26 11.52 12.07
N GLN A 8 3.08 11.90 11.56
CA GLN A 8 1.87 11.92 12.37
C GLN A 8 1.24 10.52 12.44
N PRO A 9 1.06 9.93 13.63
CA PRO A 9 0.55 8.56 13.78
C PRO A 9 -0.83 8.38 13.11
N PHE A 10 -1.66 9.42 13.09
CA PHE A 10 -2.95 9.43 12.39
C PHE A 10 -2.82 9.33 10.87
N VAL A 11 -1.84 10.01 10.27
CA VAL A 11 -1.59 9.96 8.82
C VAL A 11 -1.04 8.59 8.42
N GLY A 12 -0.22 7.97 9.27
CA GLY A 12 0.25 6.59 9.08
C GLY A 12 -0.89 5.57 9.09
N LEU A 13 -1.82 5.67 10.06
CA LEU A 13 -2.99 4.80 10.16
C LEU A 13 -3.92 4.93 8.94
N ALA A 14 -4.28 6.16 8.55
CA ALA A 14 -5.15 6.39 7.39
C ALA A 14 -4.53 5.88 6.07
N LYS A 15 -3.20 6.01 5.92
CA LYS A 15 -2.47 5.42 4.79
C LYS A 15 -2.53 3.90 4.81
N ALA A 16 -2.31 3.27 5.97
CA ALA A 16 -2.37 1.82 6.12
C ALA A 16 -3.76 1.26 5.80
N GLU A 17 -4.84 1.91 6.26
CA GLU A 17 -6.21 1.52 5.94
C GLU A 17 -6.50 1.63 4.43
N THR A 18 -6.04 2.70 3.80
CA THR A 18 -6.20 2.90 2.35
C THR A 18 -5.44 1.83 1.58
N MET A 19 -4.20 1.54 1.96
CA MET A 19 -3.38 0.48 1.39
C MET A 19 -4.03 -0.89 1.51
N LEU A 20 -4.55 -1.23 2.70
CA LEU A 20 -5.29 -2.49 2.92
C LEU A 20 -6.55 -2.60 2.06
N ARG A 21 -7.26 -1.49 1.84
CA ARG A 21 -8.44 -1.46 0.96
C ARG A 21 -8.08 -1.75 -0.49
N ASP A 22 -6.99 -1.16 -0.99
CA ASP A 22 -6.54 -1.36 -2.37
C ASP A 22 -6.08 -2.80 -2.61
N PHE A 23 -5.28 -3.36 -1.69
CA PHE A 23 -4.86 -4.77 -1.77
C PHE A 23 -6.04 -5.74 -1.64
N ASN A 24 -7.06 -5.41 -0.85
CA ASN A 24 -8.28 -6.23 -0.77
C ASN A 24 -9.07 -6.23 -2.08
N ARG A 25 -9.14 -5.10 -2.80
CA ARG A 25 -9.76 -5.04 -4.12
C ARG A 25 -9.01 -5.91 -5.12
N LEU A 26 -7.68 -5.85 -5.12
CA LEU A 26 -6.85 -6.73 -5.95
C LEU A 26 -7.10 -8.21 -5.63
N ARG A 27 -7.12 -8.57 -4.34
CA ARG A 27 -7.42 -9.93 -3.88
C ARG A 27 -8.78 -10.43 -4.37
N GLN A 28 -9.80 -9.57 -4.34
CA GLN A 28 -11.14 -9.90 -4.82
C GLN A 28 -11.15 -10.11 -6.34
N ALA A 29 -10.53 -9.22 -7.11
CA ALA A 29 -10.44 -9.33 -8.56
C ALA A 29 -9.74 -10.63 -9.01
N ILE A 30 -8.61 -10.96 -8.36
CA ILE A 30 -7.89 -12.22 -8.62
C ILE A 30 -8.78 -13.44 -8.34
N ARG A 31 -9.50 -13.44 -7.21
CA ARG A 31 -10.41 -14.56 -6.84
C ARG A 31 -11.63 -14.67 -7.76
N ALA A 32 -12.06 -13.57 -8.34
CA ALA A 32 -13.12 -13.53 -9.34
C ALA A 32 -12.62 -13.92 -10.75
N HIS A 33 -11.32 -14.15 -10.91
CA HIS A 33 -10.67 -14.37 -12.21
C HIS A 33 -10.93 -13.23 -13.22
N ASP A 34 -11.13 -12.01 -12.72
CA ASP A 34 -11.32 -10.82 -13.56
C ASP A 34 -9.98 -10.12 -13.76
N SER A 35 -9.33 -10.41 -14.90
CA SER A 35 -8.01 -9.89 -15.24
C SER A 35 -8.01 -8.36 -15.42
N PHE A 36 -9.06 -7.79 -16.02
CA PHE A 36 -9.16 -6.35 -16.23
C PHE A 36 -9.35 -5.59 -14.92
N ALA A 37 -10.17 -6.13 -14.01
CA ALA A 37 -10.32 -5.55 -12.68
C ALA A 37 -9.04 -5.71 -11.85
N ALA A 38 -8.31 -6.81 -12.03
CA ALA A 38 -7.03 -7.03 -11.35
C ALA A 38 -5.97 -6.03 -11.81
N GLU A 39 -5.85 -5.77 -13.11
CA GLU A 39 -4.94 -4.75 -13.66
C GLU A 39 -5.26 -3.35 -13.10
N ARG A 40 -6.53 -2.92 -13.14
CA ARG A 40 -6.95 -1.62 -12.58
C ARG A 40 -6.73 -1.50 -11.07
N ALA A 41 -6.85 -2.63 -10.34
CA ALA A 41 -6.57 -2.67 -8.91
C ALA A 41 -5.06 -2.63 -8.64
N TRP A 42 -4.26 -3.25 -9.52
CA TRP A 42 -2.81 -3.24 -9.45
C TRP A 42 -2.22 -1.84 -9.65
N ASP A 43 -2.70 -1.05 -10.61
CA ASP A 43 -2.27 0.35 -10.82
C ASP A 43 -2.38 1.19 -9.53
N GLN A 44 -3.41 0.93 -8.72
CA GLN A 44 -3.61 1.59 -7.43
C GLN A 44 -2.67 1.05 -6.35
N CYS A 45 -2.26 -0.20 -6.44
CA CYS A 45 -1.33 -0.84 -5.52
C CYS A 45 0.13 -0.43 -5.78
N GLU A 46 0.51 -0.19 -7.04
CA GLU A 46 1.88 0.20 -7.41
C GLU A 46 2.38 1.42 -6.65
N ARG A 47 1.51 2.42 -6.44
CA ARG A 47 1.85 3.61 -5.65
C ARG A 47 2.35 3.29 -4.24
N TRP A 48 1.93 2.17 -3.66
CA TRP A 48 2.35 1.73 -2.34
C TRP A 48 3.67 0.98 -2.39
N VAL A 49 3.93 0.22 -3.45
CA VAL A 49 5.20 -0.50 -3.64
C VAL A 49 6.37 0.48 -3.59
N ASP A 50 6.26 1.62 -4.26
CA ASP A 50 7.28 2.67 -4.26
C ASP A 50 7.44 3.37 -2.90
N GLN A 51 6.37 3.44 -2.11
CA GLN A 51 6.34 4.07 -0.79
C GLN A 51 6.79 3.14 0.33
N LEU A 52 6.69 1.82 0.14
CA LEU A 52 7.19 0.81 1.05
C LEU A 52 8.72 0.76 0.95
N ARG A 53 9.39 1.62 1.73
CA ARG A 53 10.83 1.49 1.98
C ARG A 53 11.07 0.10 2.59
N PRO A 54 11.98 -0.73 2.05
CA PRO A 54 12.39 -1.94 2.74
C PRO A 54 12.94 -1.54 4.11
N ILE A 55 12.42 -2.18 5.17
CA ILE A 55 13.00 -2.08 6.51
C ILE A 55 14.36 -2.80 6.42
N THR A 56 15.38 -2.07 5.99
CA THR A 56 16.75 -2.54 5.96
C THR A 56 17.28 -2.49 7.39
N GLY A 57 17.15 -3.63 8.08
CA GLY A 57 17.96 -4.00 9.24
C GLY A 57 17.74 -3.20 10.53
N ALA A 58 16.72 -3.55 11.31
CA ALA A 58 16.63 -3.17 12.72
C ALA A 58 16.43 -4.39 13.64
N ASN A 59 17.05 -5.53 13.31
CA ASN A 59 17.13 -6.65 14.27
C ASN A 59 18.27 -7.64 13.98
N ARG A 60 19.51 -7.15 13.94
CA ARG A 60 20.72 -7.94 14.18
C ARG A 60 21.76 -7.09 14.92
N ALA A 61 21.54 -6.90 16.21
CA ALA A 61 22.56 -6.57 17.21
C ALA A 61 22.13 -7.18 18.54
#